data_AF-A0AB73MTB6-F1
#
_entry.id   AF-A0AB73MTB6-F1
#
_cell.length_a   1.000
_cell.length_b   1.000
_cell.length_c   1.000
_cell.angle_alpha   90.00
_cell.angle_beta   90.00
_cell.angle_gamma   90.00
#
_symmetry.space_group_name_H-M   'P 1'
#
loop_
_entity.id
_entity.type
_entity.pdbx_description
1 polymer ?
#
loop_
_entity_poly.entity_id
_entity_poly.type
_entity_poly.pdbx_seq_one_letter_code
_entity_poly.pdbx_strand_id
1 'polypeptide(L)'
;MTDRSATATIKGYFYQFDQTIVRLLEATKHGSITVEGVEDIDLDDGNESAFVQCKYYEGTEYNHSVIKEAVIHMLRHFHAADCSSDQVFRYRLHGHYRGGQHKLKLPLTDEFLKEHFLTYTRDKLVHKVHEELAITDGQLAAFRALLDIDVNALSYDDQQAKMFRLLEAEIQECTASDAQSFFYPMAINVVQELAINADEAKRKITKDQFLKAINRKDVVFSAWLREHLGREYFARMIRRKYFYFGRTKMPKASRFFVIEMGDEYEVDKASRDTPRIS
;
A
#
# COMPACT_ATOMS: atom_id res chain seq x y z
N MET A 1 30.30 6.46 13.08
CA MET A 1 29.84 5.99 11.76
C MET A 1 28.57 5.21 11.99
N THR A 2 27.43 5.80 11.67
CA THR A 2 26.16 5.07 11.64
C THR A 2 26.27 4.03 10.54
N ASP A 3 26.18 2.76 10.94
CA ASP A 3 26.12 1.64 10.03
C ASP A 3 24.97 1.90 9.05
N ARG A 4 25.28 2.30 7.81
CA ARG A 4 24.32 2.43 6.72
C ARG A 4 23.96 1.01 6.27
N SER A 5 23.29 0.30 7.15
CA SER A 5 22.74 -1.02 6.85
C SER A 5 21.60 -0.83 5.86
N ALA A 6 21.73 -1.45 4.68
CA ALA A 6 20.67 -1.48 3.67
C ALA A 6 19.33 -1.98 4.25
N THR A 7 19.39 -2.79 5.31
CA THR A 7 18.23 -3.32 6.03
C THR A 7 17.29 -2.22 6.54
N ALA A 8 17.81 -1.10 7.07
CA ALA A 8 16.96 -0.03 7.58
C ALA A 8 16.23 0.70 6.46
N THR A 9 16.92 0.96 5.34
CA THR A 9 16.31 1.57 4.15
C THR A 9 15.26 0.66 3.53
N ILE A 10 15.57 -0.63 3.38
CA ILE A 10 14.62 -1.63 2.86
C ILE A 10 13.38 -1.73 3.76
N LYS A 11 13.56 -1.78 5.09
CA LYS A 11 12.43 -1.81 6.04
C LYS A 11 11.59 -0.53 5.97
N GLY A 12 12.22 0.63 5.71
CA GLY A 12 11.51 1.88 5.44
C GLY A 12 10.57 1.79 4.23
N TYR A 13 11.03 1.20 3.12
CA TYR A 13 10.18 0.96 1.94
C TYR A 13 9.03 0.00 2.22
N PHE A 14 9.28 -1.11 2.92
CA PHE A 14 8.19 -2.01 3.32
C PHE A 14 7.19 -1.31 4.25
N TYR A 15 7.65 -0.50 5.20
CA TYR A 15 6.77 0.28 6.07
C TYR A 15 5.87 1.23 5.26
N GLN A 16 6.43 1.91 4.25
CA GLN A 16 5.67 2.77 3.35
C GLN A 16 4.65 2.00 2.51
N PHE A 17 5.04 0.86 1.93
CA PHE A 17 4.13 0.05 1.12
C PHE A 17 3.00 -0.56 1.97
N ASP A 18 3.32 -1.06 3.16
CA ASP A 18 2.32 -1.56 4.10
C ASP A 18 1.35 -0.45 4.50
N GLN A 19 1.85 0.77 4.71
CA GLN A 19 1.00 1.92 5.02
C GLN A 19 0.15 2.34 3.82
N THR A 20 0.64 2.21 2.60
CA THR A 20 -0.14 2.41 1.37
C THR A 20 -1.33 1.45 1.32
N ILE A 21 -1.09 0.16 1.62
CA ILE A 21 -2.13 -0.86 1.69
C ILE A 21 -3.15 -0.53 2.79
N VAL A 22 -2.69 -0.17 3.99
CA VAL A 22 -3.57 0.23 5.10
C VAL A 22 -4.48 1.39 4.68
N ARG A 23 -3.93 2.43 4.05
CA ARG A 23 -4.71 3.60 3.61
C ARG A 23 -5.70 3.25 2.50
N LEU A 24 -5.32 2.38 1.55
CA LEU A 24 -6.25 1.89 0.53
C LEU A 24 -7.40 1.09 1.14
N LEU A 25 -7.13 0.25 2.14
CA LEU A 25 -8.15 -0.56 2.81
C LEU A 25 -9.05 0.29 3.71
N GLU A 26 -8.56 1.39 4.29
CA GLU A 26 -9.36 2.29 5.12
C GLU A 26 -10.20 3.30 4.30
N ALA A 27 -9.81 3.57 3.05
CA ALA A 27 -10.49 4.53 2.20
C ALA A 27 -11.93 4.13 1.86
N THR A 28 -12.73 5.10 1.39
CA THR A 28 -14.01 4.79 0.76
C THR A 28 -13.81 3.98 -0.52
N LYS A 29 -14.88 3.37 -1.03
CA LYS A 29 -14.85 2.55 -2.25
C LYS A 29 -14.22 3.28 -3.46
N HIS A 30 -14.44 4.59 -3.56
CA HIS A 30 -13.94 5.43 -4.65
C HIS A 30 -12.70 6.23 -4.28
N GLY A 31 -12.31 6.19 -3.00
CA GLY A 31 -11.03 6.73 -2.54
C GLY A 31 -9.87 6.09 -3.30
N SER A 32 -8.85 6.90 -3.56
CA SER A 32 -7.73 6.52 -4.40
C SER A 32 -6.41 6.96 -3.80
N ILE A 33 -5.36 6.23 -4.16
CA ILE A 33 -4.00 6.56 -3.77
C ILE A 33 -3.13 6.67 -5.01
N THR A 34 -2.33 7.73 -5.08
CA THR A 34 -1.14 7.78 -5.94
C THR A 34 0.06 7.40 -5.09
N VAL A 35 0.81 6.39 -5.52
CA VAL A 35 2.05 5.94 -4.86
C VAL A 35 3.22 6.76 -5.40
N GLU A 36 4.09 7.29 -4.53
CA GLU A 36 5.25 8.10 -4.93
C GLU A 36 4.84 9.29 -5.83
N GLY A 37 3.89 10.09 -5.35
CA GLY A 37 3.39 11.31 -6.01
C GLY A 37 4.04 12.56 -5.44
N VAL A 38 3.23 13.47 -4.88
CA VAL A 38 3.71 14.64 -4.14
C VAL A 38 4.51 14.20 -2.92
N GLU A 39 3.97 13.25 -2.15
CA GLU A 39 4.65 12.55 -1.08
C GLU A 39 4.63 11.03 -1.36
N ASP A 40 5.13 10.25 -0.41
CA ASP A 40 5.17 8.78 -0.53
C ASP A 40 3.79 8.16 -0.87
N ILE A 41 2.71 8.73 -0.33
CA ILE A 41 1.33 8.26 -0.47
C ILE A 41 0.40 9.47 -0.58
N ASP A 42 -0.22 9.67 -1.73
CA ASP A 42 -1.21 10.74 -1.94
C ASP A 42 -2.63 10.14 -1.91
N LEU A 43 -3.30 10.27 -0.77
CA LEU A 43 -4.68 9.83 -0.58
C LEU A 43 -5.66 10.91 -1.07
N ASP A 44 -6.56 10.51 -1.95
CA ASP A 44 -7.67 11.31 -2.48
C ASP A 44 -8.98 10.58 -2.11
N ASP A 45 -9.61 11.04 -1.02
CA ASP A 45 -10.81 10.43 -0.43
C ASP A 45 -11.74 11.49 0.20
N GLY A 46 -11.97 12.59 -0.51
CA GLY A 46 -12.78 13.71 -0.02
C GLY A 46 -12.10 14.39 1.16
N ASN A 47 -12.81 14.61 2.28
CA ASN A 47 -12.28 15.37 3.42
C ASN A 47 -11.08 14.72 4.13
N GLU A 48 -10.82 13.43 3.89
CA GLU A 48 -9.67 12.71 4.45
C GLU A 48 -8.44 12.75 3.53
N SER A 49 -8.50 13.50 2.42
CA SER A 49 -7.40 13.57 1.46
C SER A 49 -6.13 14.14 2.09
N ALA A 50 -5.01 13.49 1.81
CA ALA A 50 -3.73 13.88 2.39
C ALA A 50 -2.55 13.42 1.55
N PHE A 51 -1.52 14.27 1.49
CA PHE A 51 -0.17 13.90 1.07
C PHE A 51 0.57 13.37 2.29
N VAL A 52 0.88 12.07 2.30
CA VAL A 52 1.44 11.38 3.46
C VAL A 52 2.90 11.00 3.21
N GLN A 53 3.80 11.55 4.01
CA GLN A 53 5.20 11.14 4.07
C GLN A 53 5.41 10.15 5.22
N CYS A 54 5.99 8.99 4.92
CA CYS A 54 6.39 8.00 5.90
C CYS A 54 7.82 8.24 6.40
N LYS A 55 8.06 8.04 7.71
CA LYS A 55 9.41 8.05 8.31
C LYS A 55 9.56 6.93 9.34
N TYR A 56 10.30 5.88 9.03
CA TYR A 56 10.47 4.75 9.93
C TYR A 56 11.90 4.64 10.47
N TYR A 57 12.07 4.90 11.77
CA TYR A 57 13.37 4.87 12.44
C TYR A 57 13.31 4.23 13.85
N GLU A 58 12.89 2.97 13.91
CA GLU A 58 12.71 2.20 15.16
C GLU A 58 13.95 2.11 16.08
N GLY A 59 15.16 2.26 15.51
CA GLY A 59 16.40 2.19 16.27
C GLY A 59 16.84 3.51 16.90
N THR A 60 16.17 4.62 16.57
CA THR A 60 16.64 5.98 16.89
C THR A 60 15.60 6.77 17.66
N GLU A 61 16.08 7.77 18.41
CA GLU A 61 15.18 8.76 19.00
C GLU A 61 14.76 9.82 17.98
N TYR A 62 13.50 10.21 18.08
CA TYR A 62 12.99 11.40 17.42
C TYR A 62 13.76 12.65 17.88
N ASN A 63 14.13 13.46 16.89
CA ASN A 63 14.61 14.83 17.02
C ASN A 63 14.06 15.62 15.83
N HIS A 64 13.76 16.92 15.98
CA HIS A 64 13.12 17.70 14.91
C HIS A 64 13.86 17.63 13.56
N SER A 65 15.20 17.51 13.59
CA SER A 65 16.03 17.40 12.40
C SER A 65 15.67 16.23 11.49
N VAL A 66 15.15 15.12 12.02
CA VAL A 66 14.88 13.92 11.21
C VAL A 66 13.65 14.07 10.29
N ILE A 67 12.81 15.09 10.54
CA ILE A 67 11.63 15.39 9.74
C ILE A 67 11.70 16.75 9.03
N LYS A 68 12.78 17.53 9.25
CA LYS A 68 12.99 18.86 8.65
C LYS A 68 12.80 18.85 7.15
N GLU A 69 13.52 17.97 6.45
CA GLU A 69 13.48 17.91 4.99
C GLU A 69 12.07 17.60 4.49
N ALA A 70 11.34 16.68 5.13
CA ALA A 70 9.96 16.37 4.77
C ALA A 70 9.05 17.60 4.90
N VAL A 71 9.09 18.28 6.05
CA VAL A 71 8.26 19.48 6.28
C VAL A 71 8.64 20.61 5.30
N ILE A 72 9.92 20.74 4.96
CA ILE A 72 10.40 21.70 3.95
C ILE A 72 9.86 21.35 2.55
N HIS A 73 9.86 20.08 2.16
CA HIS A 73 9.29 19.62 0.89
C HIS A 73 7.79 19.91 0.82
N MET A 74 7.04 19.59 1.88
CA MET A 74 5.61 19.91 2.01
C MET A 74 5.34 21.41 1.86
N LEU A 75 6.14 22.27 2.51
CA LEU A 75 6.00 23.73 2.38
C LEU A 75 6.31 24.22 0.96
N ARG A 76 7.37 23.67 0.33
CA ARG A 76 7.73 24.00 -1.05
C ARG A 76 6.61 23.63 -2.02
N HIS A 77 6.01 22.45 -1.86
CA HIS A 77 4.85 22.05 -2.65
C HIS A 77 3.66 22.97 -2.41
N PHE A 78 3.30 23.22 -1.14
CA PHE A 78 2.22 24.16 -0.78
C PHE A 78 2.37 25.52 -1.45
N HIS A 79 3.59 26.06 -1.44
CA HIS A 79 3.89 27.36 -2.05
C HIS A 79 3.87 27.31 -3.59
N ALA A 80 4.51 26.31 -4.19
CA ALA A 80 4.61 26.19 -5.66
C ALA A 80 3.26 25.91 -6.32
N ALA A 81 2.37 25.20 -5.63
CA ALA A 81 1.02 24.88 -6.10
C ALA A 81 -0.01 25.99 -5.80
N ASP A 82 0.41 27.11 -5.18
CA ASP A 82 -0.46 28.22 -4.74
C ASP A 82 -1.68 27.74 -3.94
N CYS A 83 -1.42 26.79 -3.02
CA CYS A 83 -2.45 26.17 -2.21
C CYS A 83 -3.12 27.18 -1.28
N SER A 84 -4.45 27.17 -1.22
CA SER A 84 -5.22 27.92 -0.22
C SER A 84 -5.35 27.16 1.10
N SER A 85 -5.78 27.85 2.16
CA SER A 85 -6.14 27.22 3.44
C SER A 85 -7.32 26.26 3.33
N ASP A 86 -8.16 26.45 2.32
CA ASP A 86 -9.42 25.73 2.13
C ASP A 86 -9.25 24.54 1.18
N GLN A 87 -8.00 24.23 0.78
CA GLN A 87 -7.75 23.04 -0.01
C GLN A 87 -8.10 21.78 0.79
N VAL A 88 -8.53 20.76 0.06
CA VAL A 88 -8.97 19.50 0.64
C VAL A 88 -7.79 18.67 1.15
N PHE A 89 -6.64 18.75 0.49
CA PHE A 89 -5.47 17.93 0.82
C PHE A 89 -4.70 18.49 2.00
N ARG A 90 -4.57 17.67 3.05
CA ARG A 90 -3.70 17.93 4.20
C ARG A 90 -2.29 17.39 3.93
N TYR A 91 -1.28 17.94 4.60
CA TYR A 91 0.07 17.37 4.62
C TYR A 91 0.24 16.57 5.89
N ARG A 92 0.61 15.29 5.77
CA ARG A 92 0.73 14.41 6.93
C ARG A 92 2.10 13.76 6.98
N LEU A 93 2.79 13.95 8.09
CA LEU A 93 3.96 13.13 8.41
C LEU A 93 3.52 11.96 9.29
N HIS A 94 3.80 10.73 8.84
CA HIS A 94 3.53 9.49 9.55
C HIS A 94 4.83 8.81 9.94
N GLY A 95 5.28 9.03 11.17
CA GLY A 95 6.61 8.66 11.63
C GLY A 95 6.63 7.79 12.88
N HIS A 96 7.49 6.77 12.88
CA HIS A 96 7.74 5.90 14.02
C HIS A 96 9.21 5.97 14.48
N TYR A 97 9.40 6.07 15.80
CA TYR A 97 10.71 6.23 16.44
C TYR A 97 10.75 5.43 17.74
N ARG A 98 11.95 5.06 18.20
CA ARG A 98 12.13 4.33 19.47
C ARG A 98 11.65 5.12 20.69
N GLY A 99 11.81 6.44 20.64
CA GLY A 99 11.65 7.34 21.78
C GLY A 99 11.85 8.80 21.38
N GLY A 100 11.71 9.73 22.32
CA GLY A 100 11.93 11.16 22.09
C GLY A 100 10.74 11.94 21.53
N GLN A 101 9.59 11.28 21.30
CA GLN A 101 8.39 11.91 20.75
C GLN A 101 7.87 13.09 21.59
N HIS A 102 8.07 13.05 22.91
CA HIS A 102 7.72 14.14 23.84
C HIS A 102 8.40 15.49 23.50
N LYS A 103 9.47 15.50 22.68
CA LYS A 103 10.12 16.72 22.20
C LYS A 103 9.22 17.50 21.24
N LEU A 104 8.32 16.82 20.51
CA LEU A 104 7.31 17.49 19.69
C LEU A 104 6.20 18.03 20.59
N LYS A 105 6.08 19.35 20.65
CA LYS A 105 5.00 20.02 21.37
C LYS A 105 3.90 20.41 20.39
N LEU A 106 2.67 20.01 20.69
CA LEU A 106 1.48 20.36 19.94
C LEU A 106 0.54 21.21 20.83
N PRO A 107 -0.24 22.15 20.27
CA PRO A 107 -0.30 22.52 18.85
C PRO A 107 0.98 23.24 18.38
N LEU A 108 1.28 23.14 17.09
CA LEU A 108 2.42 23.85 16.49
C LEU A 108 2.18 25.37 16.51
N THR A 109 3.25 26.14 16.69
CA THR A 109 3.26 27.60 16.49
C THR A 109 4.08 27.95 15.25
N ASP A 110 3.88 29.16 14.72
CA ASP A 110 4.63 29.64 13.56
C ASP A 110 6.12 29.80 13.90
N GLU A 111 6.44 30.21 15.12
CA GLU A 111 7.83 30.29 15.63
C GLU A 111 8.46 28.90 15.68
N PHE A 112 7.72 27.90 16.20
CA PHE A 112 8.19 26.53 16.29
C PHE A 112 8.51 25.96 14.90
N LEU A 113 7.62 26.18 13.93
CA LEU A 113 7.85 25.79 12.53
C LEU A 113 9.09 26.48 11.95
N LYS A 114 9.18 27.81 12.07
CA LYS A 114 10.30 28.60 11.55
C LYS A 114 11.64 28.12 12.13
N GLU A 115 11.71 27.93 13.45
CA GLU A 115 12.94 27.56 14.15
C GLU A 115 13.34 26.09 13.94
N HIS A 116 12.40 25.17 14.15
CA HIS A 116 12.72 23.75 14.26
C HIS A 116 12.49 22.94 12.99
N PHE A 117 11.74 23.46 12.01
CA PHE A 117 11.46 22.75 10.76
C PHE A 117 11.95 23.48 9.51
N LEU A 118 11.78 24.79 9.44
CA LEU A 118 12.03 25.57 8.22
C LEU A 118 13.39 26.30 8.21
N THR A 119 14.24 26.04 9.21
CA THR A 119 15.61 26.56 9.29
C THR A 119 16.61 25.42 9.42
N TYR A 120 17.64 25.41 8.58
CA TYR A 120 18.73 24.44 8.64
C TYR A 120 20.07 25.09 8.31
N THR A 121 21.17 24.43 8.69
CA THR A 121 22.51 24.88 8.36
C THR A 121 23.15 23.90 7.40
N ARG A 122 23.65 24.41 6.27
CA ARG A 122 24.40 23.63 5.29
C ARG A 122 25.62 24.44 4.88
N ASP A 123 26.78 23.80 4.82
CA ASP A 123 28.05 24.45 4.45
C ASP A 123 28.36 25.74 5.25
N LYS A 124 28.02 25.72 6.56
CA LYS A 124 28.12 26.85 7.51
C LYS A 124 27.20 28.04 7.19
N LEU A 125 26.34 27.94 6.19
CA LEU A 125 25.31 28.93 5.87
C LEU A 125 23.98 28.53 6.53
N VAL A 126 23.32 29.49 7.16
CA VAL A 126 21.98 29.32 7.71
C VAL A 126 20.97 29.57 6.60
N HIS A 127 20.17 28.56 6.31
CA HIS A 127 19.07 28.60 5.36
C HIS A 127 17.76 28.71 6.10
N LYS A 128 16.94 29.70 5.72
CA LYS A 128 15.62 29.93 6.27
C LYS A 128 14.62 29.86 5.14
N VAL A 129 14.08 28.67 4.92
CA VAL A 129 13.26 28.37 3.73
C VAL A 129 12.06 29.30 3.60
N HIS A 130 11.45 29.68 4.72
CA HIS A 130 10.32 30.62 4.73
C HIS A 130 10.70 32.03 4.24
N GLU A 131 11.92 32.51 4.52
CA GLU A 131 12.43 33.79 4.00
C GLU A 131 12.84 33.65 2.54
N GLU A 132 13.50 32.55 2.17
CA GLU A 132 13.95 32.24 0.79
C GLU A 132 12.77 32.14 -0.20
N LEU A 133 11.64 31.59 0.26
CA LEU A 133 10.40 31.48 -0.52
C LEU A 133 9.48 32.71 -0.36
N ALA A 134 9.88 33.72 0.40
CA ALA A 134 9.07 34.90 0.71
C ALA A 134 7.64 34.55 1.22
N ILE A 135 7.53 33.53 2.07
CA ILE A 135 6.26 33.07 2.65
C ILE A 135 5.71 34.16 3.57
N THR A 136 4.49 34.61 3.29
CA THR A 136 3.76 35.53 4.16
C THR A 136 3.27 34.84 5.43
N ASP A 137 3.04 35.59 6.51
CA ASP A 137 2.49 35.01 7.75
C ASP A 137 1.11 34.35 7.53
N GLY A 138 0.30 34.89 6.60
CA GLY A 138 -0.98 34.28 6.22
C GLY A 138 -0.80 32.93 5.53
N GLN A 139 0.15 32.82 4.59
CA GLN A 139 0.48 31.54 3.93
C GLN A 139 1.05 30.52 4.93
N LEU A 140 1.90 30.96 5.85
CA LEU A 140 2.45 30.07 6.87
C LEU A 140 1.37 29.54 7.82
N ALA A 141 0.46 30.41 8.26
CA ALA A 141 -0.68 30.00 9.08
C ALA A 141 -1.59 29.01 8.34
N ALA A 142 -1.84 29.23 7.04
CA ALA A 142 -2.61 28.32 6.19
C ALA A 142 -1.92 26.96 6.06
N PHE A 143 -0.62 26.93 5.76
CA PHE A 143 0.17 25.70 5.71
C PHE A 143 0.13 24.95 7.05
N ARG A 144 0.32 25.67 8.17
CA ARG A 144 0.25 25.11 9.52
C ARG A 144 -1.10 24.46 9.82
N ALA A 145 -2.21 25.06 9.38
CA ALA A 145 -3.56 24.50 9.57
C ALA A 145 -3.78 23.17 8.82
N LEU A 146 -3.04 22.96 7.74
CA LEU A 146 -3.09 21.75 6.91
C LEU A 146 -2.04 20.70 7.29
N LEU A 147 -1.10 21.04 8.18
CA LEU A 147 0.01 20.18 8.55
C LEU A 147 -0.30 19.32 9.79
N ASP A 148 -0.35 18.00 9.60
CA ASP A 148 -0.48 16.99 10.64
C ASP A 148 0.86 16.25 10.84
N ILE A 149 1.43 16.30 12.04
CA ILE A 149 2.67 15.56 12.34
C ILE A 149 2.37 14.50 13.40
N ASP A 150 2.45 13.23 12.99
CA ASP A 150 2.38 12.08 13.88
C ASP A 150 3.76 11.41 13.99
N VAL A 151 4.41 11.55 15.14
CA VAL A 151 5.68 10.88 15.48
C VAL A 151 5.48 9.64 16.35
N ASN A 152 4.22 9.32 16.67
CA ASN A 152 3.80 8.16 17.46
C ASN A 152 3.07 7.14 16.57
N ALA A 153 3.40 7.09 15.28
CA ALA A 153 2.85 6.11 14.37
C ALA A 153 3.14 4.68 14.85
N LEU A 154 2.35 3.72 14.36
CA LEU A 154 2.51 2.32 14.71
C LEU A 154 3.93 1.82 14.41
N SER A 155 4.40 0.85 15.19
CA SER A 155 5.58 0.08 14.81
C SER A 155 5.32 -0.69 13.52
N TYR A 156 6.38 -1.18 12.87
CA TYR A 156 6.22 -2.01 11.67
C TYR A 156 5.35 -3.24 11.95
N ASP A 157 5.61 -3.94 13.04
CA ASP A 157 4.87 -5.16 13.41
C ASP A 157 3.40 -4.86 13.74
N ASP A 158 3.14 -3.75 14.45
CA ASP A 158 1.76 -3.33 14.77
C ASP A 158 0.99 -2.87 13.53
N GLN A 159 1.67 -2.18 12.60
CA GLN A 159 1.11 -1.79 11.32
C GLN A 159 0.77 -3.02 10.48
N GLN A 160 1.66 -4.02 10.43
CA GLN A 160 1.37 -5.29 9.76
C GLN A 160 0.16 -5.99 10.38
N ALA A 161 0.09 -6.06 11.71
CA ALA A 161 -1.05 -6.64 12.40
C ALA A 161 -2.36 -5.88 12.12
N LYS A 162 -2.31 -4.56 11.97
CA LYS A 162 -3.46 -3.75 11.51
C LYS A 162 -3.83 -4.07 10.07
N MET A 163 -2.87 -4.10 9.16
CA MET A 163 -3.06 -4.40 7.74
C MET A 163 -3.72 -5.78 7.54
N PHE A 164 -3.24 -6.82 8.22
CA PHE A 164 -3.85 -8.16 8.12
C PHE A 164 -5.30 -8.16 8.59
N ARG A 165 -5.62 -7.48 9.71
CA ARG A 165 -7.00 -7.33 10.17
C ARG A 165 -7.89 -6.61 9.16
N LEU A 166 -7.36 -5.60 8.46
CA LEU A 166 -8.10 -4.89 7.41
C LEU A 166 -8.33 -5.79 6.18
N LEU A 167 -7.34 -6.58 5.77
CA LEU A 167 -7.50 -7.55 4.67
C LEU A 167 -8.56 -8.60 5.00
N GLU A 168 -8.58 -9.12 6.23
CA GLU A 168 -9.61 -10.06 6.71
C GLU A 168 -11.01 -9.43 6.68
N ALA A 169 -11.13 -8.14 7.02
CA ALA A 169 -12.41 -7.44 7.05
C ALA A 169 -12.95 -7.09 5.66
N GLU A 170 -12.08 -6.71 4.72
CA GLU A 170 -12.47 -6.23 3.39
C GLU A 170 -12.70 -7.36 2.37
N ILE A 171 -12.09 -8.53 2.58
CA ILE A 171 -12.15 -9.64 1.62
C ILE A 171 -13.06 -10.75 2.14
N GLN A 172 -14.12 -11.04 1.37
CA GLN A 172 -15.06 -12.10 1.70
C GLN A 172 -14.36 -13.47 1.82
N GLU A 173 -14.69 -14.22 2.89
CA GLU A 173 -14.11 -15.54 3.20
C GLU A 173 -12.58 -15.54 3.35
N CYS A 174 -11.98 -14.39 3.68
CA CYS A 174 -10.57 -14.29 4.02
C CYS A 174 -10.33 -14.78 5.45
N THR A 175 -9.50 -15.80 5.60
CA THR A 175 -8.97 -16.23 6.89
C THR A 175 -7.64 -15.53 7.19
N ALA A 176 -7.20 -15.49 8.45
CA ALA A 176 -5.88 -14.97 8.81
C ALA A 176 -4.73 -15.63 8.02
N SER A 177 -4.85 -16.93 7.74
CA SER A 177 -3.88 -17.66 6.91
C SER A 177 -3.91 -17.21 5.44
N ASP A 178 -5.09 -16.95 4.90
CA ASP A 178 -5.23 -16.40 3.54
C ASP A 178 -4.66 -14.98 3.46
N ALA A 179 -4.92 -14.13 4.46
CA ALA A 179 -4.41 -12.77 4.53
C ALA A 179 -2.88 -12.73 4.45
N GLN A 180 -2.21 -13.58 5.24
CA GLN A 180 -0.75 -13.69 5.28
C GLN A 180 -0.15 -14.34 4.03
N SER A 181 -0.71 -15.47 3.59
CA SER A 181 -0.06 -16.32 2.59
C SER A 181 -0.44 -15.97 1.16
N PHE A 182 -1.53 -15.24 0.97
CA PHE A 182 -2.09 -14.98 -0.35
C PHE A 182 -2.34 -13.49 -0.58
N PHE A 183 -3.19 -12.85 0.22
CA PHE A 183 -3.63 -11.49 -0.09
C PHE A 183 -2.55 -10.44 0.14
N TYR A 184 -1.73 -10.57 1.18
CA TYR A 184 -0.62 -9.65 1.40
C TYR A 184 0.45 -9.71 0.30
N PRO A 185 0.96 -10.88 -0.13
CA PRO A 185 1.85 -10.98 -1.29
C PRO A 185 1.26 -10.35 -2.57
N MET A 186 -0.05 -10.49 -2.79
CA MET A 186 -0.71 -9.84 -3.93
C MET A 186 -0.79 -8.32 -3.75
N ALA A 187 -1.15 -7.85 -2.56
CA ALA A 187 -1.25 -6.44 -2.22
C ALA A 187 0.09 -5.72 -2.37
N ILE A 188 1.16 -6.30 -1.81
CA ILE A 188 2.50 -5.71 -1.90
C ILE A 188 2.99 -5.66 -3.35
N ASN A 189 2.71 -6.69 -4.15
CA ASN A 189 3.08 -6.69 -5.57
C ASN A 189 2.38 -5.57 -6.34
N VAL A 190 1.07 -5.37 -6.11
CA VAL A 190 0.33 -4.28 -6.74
C VAL A 190 0.94 -2.91 -6.38
N VAL A 191 1.24 -2.68 -5.10
CA VAL A 191 1.85 -1.41 -4.66
C VAL A 191 3.26 -1.23 -5.23
N GLN A 192 4.07 -2.29 -5.27
CA GLN A 192 5.40 -2.25 -5.87
C GLN A 192 5.35 -1.93 -7.36
N GLU A 193 4.45 -2.56 -8.12
CA GLU A 193 4.26 -2.32 -9.55
C GLU A 193 3.87 -0.85 -9.83
N LEU A 194 3.06 -0.25 -8.96
CA LEU A 194 2.76 1.18 -9.01
C LEU A 194 4.02 2.00 -8.72
N ALA A 195 4.71 1.74 -7.61
CA ALA A 195 5.87 2.52 -7.19
C ALA A 195 7.01 2.55 -8.24
N ILE A 196 7.27 1.43 -8.92
CA ILE A 196 8.34 1.35 -9.93
C ILE A 196 7.91 1.84 -11.32
N ASN A 197 6.64 2.22 -11.50
CA ASN A 197 6.16 2.69 -12.80
C ASN A 197 6.83 4.02 -13.16
N ALA A 198 7.40 4.12 -14.37
CA ALA A 198 8.08 5.34 -14.81
C ALA A 198 7.11 6.53 -15.02
N ASP A 199 5.83 6.24 -15.24
CA ASP A 199 4.78 7.23 -15.49
C ASP A 199 3.96 7.46 -14.22
N GLU A 200 4.14 8.61 -13.57
CA GLU A 200 3.47 8.97 -12.31
C GLU A 200 1.94 8.88 -12.41
N ALA A 201 1.36 9.24 -13.57
CA ALA A 201 -0.08 9.16 -13.79
C ALA A 201 -0.62 7.72 -13.73
N LYS A 202 0.26 6.72 -13.90
CA LYS A 202 -0.08 5.29 -13.80
C LYS A 202 0.19 4.71 -12.42
N ARG A 203 0.64 5.51 -11.45
CA ARG A 203 0.83 5.10 -10.05
C ARG A 203 -0.43 5.27 -9.19
N LYS A 204 -1.55 5.64 -9.81
CA LYS A 204 -2.84 5.84 -9.14
C LYS A 204 -3.71 4.59 -9.19
N ILE A 205 -4.30 4.22 -8.05
CA ILE A 205 -5.27 3.13 -7.94
C ILE A 205 -6.40 3.47 -6.97
N THR A 206 -7.63 3.08 -7.28
CA THR A 206 -8.76 3.21 -6.34
C THR A 206 -8.85 1.99 -5.42
N LYS A 207 -9.50 2.11 -4.25
CA LYS A 207 -9.78 0.97 -3.36
C LYS A 207 -10.48 -0.17 -4.11
N ASP A 208 -11.51 0.14 -4.91
CA ASP A 208 -12.24 -0.86 -5.71
C ASP A 208 -11.34 -1.59 -6.72
N GLN A 209 -10.45 -0.87 -7.41
CA GLN A 209 -9.47 -1.47 -8.34
C GLN A 209 -8.45 -2.34 -7.60
N PHE A 210 -7.95 -1.86 -6.46
CA PHE A 210 -7.00 -2.58 -5.62
C PHE A 210 -7.59 -3.91 -5.12
N LEU A 211 -8.80 -3.87 -4.54
CA LEU A 211 -9.48 -5.08 -4.06
C LEU A 211 -9.73 -6.08 -5.19
N LYS A 212 -10.10 -5.62 -6.40
CA LYS A 212 -10.23 -6.48 -7.59
C LYS A 212 -8.90 -7.08 -8.05
N ALA A 213 -7.80 -6.35 -7.90
CA ALA A 213 -6.47 -6.82 -8.29
C ALA A 213 -5.95 -7.91 -7.36
N ILE A 214 -6.16 -7.77 -6.04
CA ILE A 214 -5.66 -8.72 -5.04
C ILE A 214 -6.60 -9.92 -4.83
N ASN A 215 -7.90 -9.76 -5.09
CA ASN A 215 -8.90 -10.82 -4.93
C ASN A 215 -8.95 -11.76 -6.15
N ARG A 216 -7.79 -12.29 -6.57
CA ARG A 216 -7.64 -13.27 -7.67
C ARG A 216 -7.30 -14.67 -7.14
N LYS A 217 -8.00 -15.09 -6.07
CA LYS A 217 -7.75 -16.33 -5.31
C LYS A 217 -7.57 -17.57 -6.21
N ASP A 218 -8.28 -17.65 -7.32
CA ASP A 218 -8.30 -18.86 -8.15
C ASP A 218 -7.10 -19.00 -9.12
N VAL A 219 -6.48 -17.91 -9.56
CA VAL A 219 -5.48 -17.93 -10.65
C VAL A 219 -4.06 -18.11 -10.12
N VAL A 220 -3.70 -17.39 -9.06
CA VAL A 220 -2.34 -17.43 -8.50
C VAL A 220 -2.17 -18.64 -7.59
N PHE A 221 -3.21 -19.00 -6.81
CA PHE A 221 -3.20 -20.18 -5.96
C PHE A 221 -3.07 -21.48 -6.78
N SER A 222 -3.72 -21.60 -7.94
CA SER A 222 -3.65 -22.82 -8.76
C SER A 222 -2.30 -22.99 -9.47
N ALA A 223 -1.61 -21.90 -9.84
CA ALA A 223 -0.29 -21.96 -10.45
C ALA A 223 0.82 -22.22 -9.42
N TRP A 224 0.84 -21.47 -8.32
CA TRP A 224 1.86 -21.59 -7.27
C TRP A 224 1.74 -22.90 -6.49
N LEU A 225 0.52 -23.32 -6.13
CA LEU A 225 0.30 -24.56 -5.38
C LEU A 225 0.63 -25.81 -6.23
N ARG A 226 0.53 -25.72 -7.56
CA ARG A 226 0.96 -26.76 -8.49
C ARG A 226 2.48 -26.92 -8.54
N GLU A 227 3.22 -25.82 -8.44
CA GLU A 227 4.68 -25.84 -8.35
C GLU A 227 5.17 -26.27 -6.96
N HIS A 228 4.55 -25.76 -5.89
CA HIS A 228 5.02 -25.97 -4.52
C HIS A 228 4.65 -27.35 -3.93
N LEU A 229 3.45 -27.87 -4.19
CA LEU A 229 3.04 -29.19 -3.68
C LEU A 229 3.41 -30.34 -4.62
N GLY A 230 3.93 -30.01 -5.82
CA GLY A 230 4.08 -30.95 -6.92
C GLY A 230 2.74 -31.28 -7.60
N ARG A 231 2.81 -31.53 -8.91
CA ARG A 231 1.62 -31.73 -9.78
C ARG A 231 0.65 -32.79 -9.25
N GLU A 232 1.15 -33.90 -8.69
CA GLU A 232 0.31 -35.02 -8.23
C GLU A 232 -0.45 -34.75 -6.92
N TYR A 233 0.16 -34.04 -5.98
CA TYR A 233 -0.51 -33.70 -4.72
C TYR A 233 -1.59 -32.64 -4.99
N PHE A 234 -1.26 -31.64 -5.81
CA PHE A 234 -2.21 -30.63 -6.24
C PHE A 234 -3.42 -31.24 -6.98
N ALA A 235 -3.18 -32.14 -7.94
CA ALA A 235 -4.25 -32.85 -8.65
C ALA A 235 -5.16 -33.64 -7.70
N ARG A 236 -4.60 -34.32 -6.69
CA ARG A 236 -5.38 -35.02 -5.65
C ARG A 236 -6.22 -34.07 -4.81
N MET A 237 -5.67 -32.93 -4.42
CA MET A 237 -6.37 -31.93 -3.62
C MET A 237 -7.55 -31.32 -4.40
N ILE A 238 -7.33 -30.93 -5.66
CA ILE A 238 -8.38 -30.44 -6.56
C ILE A 238 -9.45 -31.52 -6.77
N ARG A 239 -9.03 -32.77 -7.04
CA ARG A 239 -9.93 -33.92 -7.12
C ARG A 239 -10.79 -34.06 -5.86
N ARG A 240 -10.21 -33.91 -4.67
CA ARG A 240 -10.93 -34.05 -3.40
C ARG A 240 -11.88 -32.89 -3.11
N LYS A 241 -11.52 -31.67 -3.48
CA LYS A 241 -12.32 -30.48 -3.19
C LYS A 241 -13.51 -30.31 -4.15
N TYR A 242 -13.30 -30.59 -5.44
CA TYR A 242 -14.27 -30.28 -6.48
C TYR A 242 -14.88 -31.52 -7.16
N PHE A 243 -14.23 -32.68 -7.04
CA PHE A 243 -14.62 -33.90 -7.76
C PHE A 243 -14.86 -35.11 -6.85
N TYR A 244 -14.77 -34.94 -5.53
CA TYR A 244 -15.11 -35.97 -4.56
C TYR A 244 -16.49 -35.68 -4.00
N PHE A 245 -17.44 -36.49 -4.45
CA PHE A 245 -18.80 -36.48 -3.94
C PHE A 245 -18.90 -37.69 -3.01
N GLY A 246 -19.25 -37.48 -1.74
CA GLY A 246 -19.36 -38.54 -0.72
C GLY A 246 -20.48 -39.57 -0.98
N ARG A 247 -20.90 -39.73 -2.24
CA ARG A 247 -21.93 -40.64 -2.74
C ARG A 247 -21.44 -41.20 -4.08
N THR A 248 -21.83 -42.43 -4.40
CA THR A 248 -21.44 -43.13 -5.64
C THR A 248 -21.91 -42.47 -6.95
N LYS A 249 -22.76 -41.44 -6.91
CA LYS A 249 -23.24 -40.71 -8.08
C LYS A 249 -22.64 -39.31 -8.17
N MET A 250 -21.78 -39.08 -9.15
CA MET A 250 -21.37 -37.72 -9.56
C MET A 250 -22.56 -36.96 -10.17
N PRO A 251 -22.81 -35.70 -9.75
CA PRO A 251 -23.80 -34.82 -10.37
C PRO A 251 -23.55 -34.68 -11.87
N LYS A 252 -24.62 -34.63 -12.69
CA LYS A 252 -24.49 -34.52 -14.15
C LYS A 252 -23.63 -33.30 -14.57
N ALA A 253 -23.79 -32.16 -13.88
CA ALA A 253 -23.06 -30.93 -14.14
C ALA A 253 -21.55 -30.97 -13.79
N SER A 254 -21.10 -32.00 -13.07
CA SER A 254 -19.70 -32.17 -12.66
C SER A 254 -18.97 -33.25 -13.46
N ARG A 255 -19.62 -33.82 -14.49
CA ARG A 255 -19.02 -34.81 -15.37
C ARG A 255 -18.32 -34.10 -16.52
N PHE A 256 -17.05 -34.42 -16.71
CA PHE A 256 -16.29 -34.04 -17.90
C PHE A 256 -15.78 -35.32 -18.55
N PHE A 257 -15.71 -35.31 -19.87
CA PHE A 257 -15.17 -36.40 -20.66
C PHE A 257 -13.86 -35.92 -21.25
N VAL A 258 -12.79 -36.69 -21.03
CA VAL A 258 -11.51 -36.47 -21.71
C VAL A 258 -11.47 -37.49 -22.83
N ILE A 259 -11.50 -36.99 -24.07
CA ILE A 259 -11.37 -37.81 -25.27
C ILE A 259 -9.97 -37.57 -25.79
N GLU A 260 -9.10 -38.56 -25.60
CA GLU A 260 -7.73 -38.53 -26.10
C GLU A 260 -7.72 -39.05 -27.53
N MET A 261 -7.45 -38.18 -28.50
CA MET A 261 -7.43 -38.51 -29.93
C MET A 261 -5.98 -38.69 -30.36
N GLY A 262 -5.64 -39.87 -30.89
CA GLY A 262 -4.27 -40.27 -31.18
C GLY A 262 -3.63 -39.63 -32.41
N ASP A 263 -4.41 -39.02 -33.32
CA ASP A 263 -3.94 -38.36 -34.55
C ASP A 263 -4.90 -37.22 -34.99
N GLU A 264 -4.54 -36.48 -36.05
CA GLU A 264 -5.16 -35.23 -36.55
C GLU A 264 -6.67 -35.10 -36.31
N TYR A 265 -7.05 -33.93 -35.80
CA TYR A 265 -8.39 -33.61 -35.31
C TYR A 265 -9.46 -33.63 -36.42
N GLU A 266 -10.19 -34.75 -36.52
CA GLU A 266 -11.40 -34.86 -37.35
C GLU A 266 -12.67 -34.57 -36.52
N VAL A 267 -13.22 -33.36 -36.69
CA VAL A 267 -14.43 -32.85 -36.02
C VAL A 267 -15.63 -33.81 -36.16
N ASP A 268 -15.75 -34.47 -37.32
CA ASP A 268 -16.88 -35.37 -37.63
C ASP A 268 -16.83 -36.72 -36.90
N LYS A 269 -15.64 -37.22 -36.53
CA LYS A 269 -15.52 -38.41 -35.68
C LYS A 269 -15.80 -38.08 -34.22
N ALA A 270 -15.23 -36.98 -33.72
CA ALA A 270 -15.41 -36.54 -32.35
C ALA A 270 -16.89 -36.27 -32.00
N SER A 271 -17.65 -35.71 -32.95
CA SER A 271 -19.08 -35.42 -32.77
C SER A 271 -19.99 -36.65 -32.84
N ARG A 272 -19.56 -37.77 -33.45
CA ARG A 272 -20.28 -39.05 -33.45
C ARG A 272 -20.05 -39.87 -32.19
N ASP A 273 -18.86 -39.79 -31.60
CA ASP A 273 -18.48 -40.53 -30.39
C ASP A 273 -18.94 -39.83 -29.09
N THR A 274 -19.44 -38.60 -29.18
CA THR A 274 -20.06 -37.94 -28.03
C THR A 274 -21.43 -38.57 -27.75
N PRO A 275 -21.67 -39.16 -26.55
CA PRO A 275 -23.01 -39.61 -26.21
C PRO A 275 -23.96 -38.41 -26.26
N ARG A 276 -25.21 -38.58 -26.74
CA ARG A 276 -26.25 -37.56 -26.55
C ARG A 276 -26.54 -37.45 -25.05
N ILE A 277 -25.84 -36.56 -24.37
CA ILE A 277 -26.00 -36.29 -22.95
C ILE A 277 -27.28 -35.46 -22.79
N SER A 278 -28.39 -36.14 -22.45
CA SER A 278 -29.61 -35.55 -21.88
C SER A 278 -29.62 -35.68 -20.35
#